data_AF-A0A963A8M3-F1
#
_entry.id   AF-A0A963A8M3-F1
#
_cell.length_a   1.000
_cell.length_b   1.000
_cell.length_c   1.000
_cell.angle_alpha   90.00
_cell.angle_beta   90.00
_cell.angle_gamma   90.00
#
_symmetry.space_group_name_H-M   'P 1'
#
loop_
_entity.id
_entity.type
_entity.pdbx_description
1 polymer ?
#
loop_
_entity_poly.entity_id
_entity_poly.type
_entity_poly.pdbx_seq_one_letter_code
_entity_poly.pdbx_strand_id
1 'polypeptide(L)'
;MATHARNWIMAATLGLLVACGGGGGGNSAPGVEPGPEAPGQPIPPEPIPPTPSQTPYAEATVLNVYITSVTIPDDGQPVVEFSVADGNNNAITDLPPEDVRFTIAKLEPSPQGSATGSWQSYINRIEVPTVGTGTEPMLQATSETATEDGFTNSGDGTYQFRMAKNVTTQPDDIQAQADSEGLDLSYQSGYTTRVAMQFDGNPNTTANPHYDWVPATGATSGIATMDISATANCNRCHDPLGIHGGNRREVQYCVTCHNPGSTDANSGNTVDMKVMVHKIHMGANL
;
A
#
# COMPACT_ATOMS: atom_id res chain seq x y z
N MET A 1 78.63 -9.05 17.89
CA MET A 1 78.53 -10.49 18.19
C MET A 1 77.06 -10.89 18.06
N ALA A 2 76.81 -11.88 17.20
CA ALA A 2 75.64 -12.76 17.04
C ALA A 2 74.24 -12.26 17.51
N THR A 3 73.31 -11.91 16.61
CA THR A 3 72.35 -12.78 15.88
C THR A 3 71.45 -13.65 16.77
N HIS A 4 70.15 -13.36 16.78
CA HIS A 4 69.11 -14.38 16.61
C HIS A 4 67.96 -13.83 15.76
N ALA A 5 67.73 -14.53 14.65
CA ALA A 5 66.66 -14.33 13.69
C ALA A 5 65.38 -15.04 14.15
N ARG A 6 64.23 -14.56 13.67
CA ARG A 6 63.16 -15.41 13.12
C ARG A 6 62.24 -14.58 12.20
N ASN A 7 62.38 -14.87 10.90
CA ASN A 7 61.45 -14.54 9.81
C ASN A 7 60.08 -15.15 10.04
N TRP A 8 59.02 -14.58 9.41
CA TRP A 8 57.87 -15.16 8.68
C TRP A 8 56.99 -13.94 8.28
N ILE A 9 57.16 -13.26 7.14
CA ILE A 9 56.68 -13.52 5.75
C ILE A 9 55.16 -13.83 5.63
N MET A 10 54.50 -12.96 4.83
CA MET A 10 53.22 -13.11 4.08
C MET A 10 51.91 -13.12 4.89
N ALA A 11 50.78 -12.57 4.43
CA ALA A 11 50.37 -12.12 3.11
C ALA A 11 49.35 -10.98 3.20
N ALA A 12 49.32 -10.15 2.15
CA ALA A 12 48.23 -9.23 1.86
C ALA A 12 46.98 -9.99 1.40
N THR A 13 45.80 -9.54 1.83
CA THR A 13 44.54 -9.80 1.13
C THR A 13 43.74 -8.51 1.05
N LEU A 14 43.85 -7.90 -0.13
CA LEU A 14 42.89 -6.95 -0.67
C LEU A 14 41.58 -7.73 -0.91
N GLY A 15 40.52 -7.39 -0.18
CA GLY A 15 39.18 -7.98 -0.35
C GLY A 15 38.20 -6.92 -0.81
N LEU A 16 37.78 -7.01 -2.07
CA LEU A 16 36.70 -6.23 -2.69
C LEU A 16 35.44 -6.18 -1.80
N LEU A 17 34.95 -4.99 -1.51
CA LEU A 17 33.56 -4.75 -1.08
C LEU A 17 32.73 -4.42 -2.33
N VAL A 18 32.27 -5.46 -3.02
CA VAL A 18 31.15 -5.41 -3.97
C VAL A 18 30.31 -6.67 -3.80
N ALA A 19 29.11 -6.51 -3.23
CA ALA A 19 27.89 -7.31 -3.41
C ALA A 19 26.77 -6.53 -2.68
N CYS A 20 25.98 -5.69 -3.37
CA CYS A 20 24.68 -6.00 -3.99
C CYS A 20 23.92 -7.19 -3.40
N GLY A 21 22.61 -6.97 -3.20
CA GLY A 21 21.60 -8.02 -3.39
C GLY A 21 20.73 -8.24 -2.16
N GLY A 22 19.50 -7.74 -2.22
CA GLY A 22 18.48 -8.01 -1.21
C GLY A 22 18.25 -9.51 -1.01
N GLY A 23 18.07 -9.89 0.25
CA GLY A 23 17.35 -11.09 0.66
C GLY A 23 16.34 -10.60 1.72
N GLY A 24 15.03 -10.74 1.56
CA GLY A 24 14.31 -11.83 0.93
C GLY A 24 13.96 -12.84 2.02
N GLY A 25 12.76 -12.68 2.60
CA GLY A 25 12.03 -13.69 3.37
C GLY A 25 12.67 -14.15 4.69
N GLY A 26 11.98 -13.93 5.80
CA GLY A 26 12.33 -14.53 7.09
C GLY A 26 12.50 -16.05 6.98
N ASN A 27 13.45 -16.58 7.75
CA ASN A 27 13.79 -18.00 7.81
C ASN A 27 12.52 -18.87 7.90
N SER A 28 12.23 -19.64 6.85
CA SER A 28 11.14 -20.60 6.83
C SER A 28 11.31 -21.64 7.95
N ALA A 29 10.20 -22.15 8.49
CA ALA A 29 10.24 -23.30 9.40
C ALA A 29 10.95 -24.51 8.74
N PRO A 30 11.63 -25.37 9.51
CA PRO A 30 12.30 -26.55 8.96
C PRO A 30 11.35 -27.39 8.10
N GLY A 31 11.70 -27.62 6.84
CA GLY A 31 10.92 -28.43 5.90
C GLY A 31 10.00 -27.67 4.94
N VAL A 32 9.99 -26.34 4.98
CA VAL A 32 9.28 -25.50 4.00
C VAL A 32 10.25 -25.13 2.87
N GLU A 33 9.97 -25.59 1.65
CA GLU A 33 10.72 -25.12 0.48
C GLU A 33 10.54 -23.60 0.32
N PRO A 34 11.60 -22.85 -0.02
CA PRO A 34 11.47 -21.45 -0.39
C PRO A 34 10.36 -21.28 -1.42
N GLY A 35 9.49 -20.28 -1.21
CA GLY A 35 8.54 -19.89 -2.23
C GLY A 35 9.25 -19.57 -3.55
N PRO A 36 8.56 -19.65 -4.69
CA PRO A 36 9.15 -19.25 -5.97
C PRO A 36 9.71 -17.83 -5.85
N GLU A 37 10.82 -17.57 -6.54
CA GLU A 37 11.39 -16.22 -6.64
C GLU A 37 10.27 -15.26 -7.01
N ALA A 38 10.13 -14.18 -6.24
CA ALA A 38 9.09 -13.20 -6.48
C ALA A 38 9.18 -12.79 -7.95
N PRO A 39 8.08 -12.90 -8.74
CA PRO A 39 8.07 -12.33 -10.07
C PRO A 39 8.54 -10.88 -9.93
N GLY A 40 9.54 -10.47 -10.72
CA GLY A 40 9.92 -9.07 -10.80
C GLY A 40 8.63 -8.27 -10.97
N GLN A 41 8.37 -7.35 -10.03
CA GLN A 41 7.16 -6.53 -10.13
C GLN A 41 7.22 -5.86 -11.51
N PRO A 42 6.15 -5.94 -12.32
CA PRO A 42 6.07 -5.12 -13.52
C PRO A 42 6.31 -3.68 -13.07
N ILE A 43 7.37 -3.05 -13.59
CA ILE A 43 7.51 -1.61 -13.46
C ILE A 43 6.22 -1.03 -14.04
N PRO A 44 5.45 -0.22 -13.29
CA PRO A 44 4.31 0.47 -13.87
C PRO A 44 4.79 1.14 -15.15
N PRO A 45 4.18 0.87 -16.31
CA PRO A 45 4.60 1.50 -17.55
C PRO A 45 4.64 3.02 -17.35
N GLU A 46 5.62 3.68 -17.97
CA GLU A 46 5.74 5.14 -17.86
C GLU A 46 4.38 5.78 -18.22
N PRO A 47 3.92 6.80 -17.46
CA PRO A 47 2.63 7.42 -17.72
C PRO A 47 2.57 7.91 -19.17
N ILE A 48 1.69 7.32 -19.97
CA ILE A 48 1.40 7.83 -21.31
C ILE A 48 0.29 8.86 -21.14
N PRO A 49 0.50 10.13 -21.55
CA PRO A 49 -0.57 11.12 -21.48
C PRO A 49 -1.79 10.63 -22.29
N PRO A 50 -3.01 10.80 -21.78
CA PRO A 50 -4.21 10.40 -22.50
C PRO A 50 -4.33 11.10 -23.86
N THR A 51 -4.88 10.42 -24.85
CA THR A 51 -5.22 11.02 -26.15
C THR A 51 -6.52 11.84 -26.07
N PRO A 52 -6.75 12.84 -26.95
CA PRO A 52 -7.91 13.73 -26.85
C PRO A 52 -9.27 13.10 -27.15
N SER A 53 -9.29 11.87 -27.69
CA SER A 53 -10.52 11.11 -27.86
C SER A 53 -11.05 10.73 -26.48
N GLN A 54 -12.36 10.86 -26.25
CA GLN A 54 -12.98 10.67 -24.95
C GLN A 54 -13.78 9.38 -24.91
N THR A 55 -13.64 8.64 -23.81
CA THR A 55 -14.47 7.47 -23.51
C THR A 55 -15.22 7.74 -22.20
N PRO A 56 -16.56 7.57 -22.16
CA PRO A 56 -17.31 7.73 -20.92
C PRO A 56 -16.84 6.72 -19.87
N TYR A 57 -16.69 7.18 -18.62
CA TYR A 57 -16.21 6.33 -17.52
C TYR A 57 -17.02 5.04 -17.40
N ALA A 58 -18.35 5.12 -17.46
CA ALA A 58 -19.23 3.96 -17.33
C ALA A 58 -19.12 2.93 -18.48
N GLU A 59 -18.60 3.34 -19.64
CA GLU A 59 -18.45 2.49 -20.83
C GLU A 59 -17.05 1.87 -20.95
N ALA A 60 -16.07 2.36 -20.19
CA ALA A 60 -14.73 1.82 -20.19
C ALA A 60 -14.74 0.34 -19.75
N THR A 61 -14.04 -0.52 -20.51
CA THR A 61 -13.86 -1.94 -20.21
C THR A 61 -12.48 -2.24 -19.62
N VAL A 62 -11.56 -1.29 -19.72
CA VAL A 62 -10.24 -1.28 -19.09
C VAL A 62 -10.01 0.13 -18.57
N LEU A 63 -9.51 0.24 -17.34
CA LEU A 63 -9.06 1.49 -16.74
C LEU A 63 -7.54 1.46 -16.59
N ASN A 64 -6.87 2.32 -17.34
CA ASN A 64 -5.45 2.62 -17.17
C ASN A 64 -5.35 3.85 -16.27
N VAL A 65 -4.89 3.65 -15.04
CA VAL A 65 -4.79 4.71 -14.05
C VAL A 65 -3.37 4.81 -13.52
N TYR A 66 -2.84 6.03 -13.47
CA TYR A 66 -1.51 6.32 -12.93
C TYR A 66 -1.60 7.46 -11.94
N ILE A 67 -1.14 7.24 -10.71
CA ILE A 67 -0.89 8.33 -9.77
C ILE A 67 0.45 8.96 -10.19
N THR A 68 0.40 10.21 -10.63
CA THR A 68 1.56 10.92 -11.20
C THR A 68 2.39 11.59 -10.12
N SER A 69 1.73 12.13 -9.09
CA SER A 69 2.41 12.75 -7.95
C SER A 69 1.54 12.69 -6.70
N VAL A 70 2.20 12.71 -5.54
CA VAL A 70 1.55 12.97 -4.25
C VAL A 70 2.39 13.96 -3.46
N THR A 71 1.73 14.98 -2.92
CA THR A 71 2.37 15.96 -2.03
C THR A 71 1.62 16.02 -0.70
N ILE A 72 2.35 16.27 0.39
CA ILE A 72 1.79 16.53 1.71
C ILE A 72 2.23 17.94 2.09
N PRO A 73 1.36 18.97 1.90
CA PRO A 73 1.65 20.34 2.30
C PRO A 73 1.80 20.48 3.81
N ASP A 74 2.24 21.66 4.26
CA ASP A 74 2.46 21.97 5.69
C ASP A 74 1.19 21.87 6.55
N ASP A 75 0.02 21.97 5.93
CA ASP A 75 -1.26 21.77 6.61
C ASP A 75 -1.61 20.28 6.81
N GLY A 76 -0.81 19.36 6.27
CA GLY A 76 -0.96 17.92 6.44
C GLY A 76 -2.08 17.28 5.62
N GLN A 77 -2.71 17.99 4.68
CA GLN A 77 -3.76 17.45 3.80
C GLN A 77 -3.18 17.00 2.45
N PRO A 78 -3.05 15.69 2.18
CA PRO A 78 -2.42 15.21 0.95
C PRO A 78 -3.12 15.70 -0.31
N VAL A 79 -2.33 16.00 -1.35
CA VAL A 79 -2.80 16.29 -2.70
C VAL A 79 -2.28 15.19 -3.62
N VAL A 80 -3.21 14.49 -4.27
CA VAL A 80 -2.94 13.37 -5.19
C VAL A 80 -3.25 13.82 -6.61
N GLU A 81 -2.28 13.70 -7.50
CA GLU A 81 -2.45 13.93 -8.94
C GLU A 81 -2.42 12.59 -9.66
N PHE A 82 -3.34 12.40 -10.61
CA PHE A 82 -3.46 11.14 -11.33
C PHE A 82 -4.03 11.33 -12.73
N SER A 83 -3.79 10.36 -13.61
CA SER A 83 -4.39 10.27 -14.93
C SER A 83 -5.25 9.02 -15.06
N VAL A 84 -6.32 9.13 -15.85
CA VAL A 84 -7.29 8.07 -16.12
C VAL A 84 -7.55 8.00 -17.63
N ALA A 85 -7.34 6.82 -18.20
CA ALA A 85 -7.62 6.53 -19.60
C ALA A 85 -8.24 5.15 -19.79
N ASP A 86 -8.88 4.93 -20.93
CA ASP A 86 -9.39 3.60 -21.31
C ASP A 86 -8.26 2.68 -21.83
N GLY A 87 -8.63 1.45 -22.23
CA GLY A 87 -7.71 0.47 -22.81
C GLY A 87 -7.04 0.88 -24.13
N ASN A 88 -7.57 1.90 -24.83
CA ASN A 88 -7.00 2.48 -26.04
C ASN A 88 -6.24 3.79 -25.77
N ASN A 89 -6.05 4.14 -24.49
CA ASN A 89 -5.44 5.39 -24.04
C ASN A 89 -6.25 6.65 -24.42
N ASN A 90 -7.57 6.54 -24.56
CA ASN A 90 -8.48 7.67 -24.66
C ASN A 90 -8.73 8.26 -23.27
N ALA A 91 -8.75 9.58 -23.15
CA ALA A 91 -9.01 10.26 -21.88
C ALA A 91 -10.40 9.93 -21.32
N ILE A 92 -10.48 9.63 -20.03
CA ILE A 92 -11.75 9.57 -19.30
C ILE A 92 -11.92 10.90 -18.59
N THR A 93 -12.95 11.67 -18.94
CA THR A 93 -13.12 13.08 -18.54
C THR A 93 -14.40 13.36 -17.75
N ASP A 94 -15.16 12.32 -17.42
CA ASP A 94 -16.45 12.38 -16.75
C ASP A 94 -16.48 11.55 -15.45
N LEU A 95 -15.31 11.34 -14.83
CA LEU A 95 -15.17 10.55 -13.61
C LEU A 95 -15.91 11.21 -12.43
N PRO A 96 -16.94 10.56 -11.85
CA PRO A 96 -17.62 11.08 -10.67
C PRO A 96 -16.72 11.01 -9.43
N PRO A 97 -16.61 12.07 -8.61
CA PRO A 97 -15.77 12.05 -7.42
C PRO A 97 -16.18 10.97 -6.42
N GLU A 98 -17.48 10.70 -6.27
CA GLU A 98 -18.02 9.69 -5.35
C GLU A 98 -17.61 8.25 -5.71
N ASP A 99 -17.20 8.02 -6.95
CA ASP A 99 -16.72 6.73 -7.45
C ASP A 99 -15.22 6.53 -7.20
N VAL A 100 -14.52 7.53 -6.65
CA VAL A 100 -13.08 7.45 -6.38
C VAL A 100 -12.81 7.45 -4.88
N ARG A 101 -12.06 6.45 -4.42
CA ARG A 101 -11.63 6.35 -3.01
C ARG A 101 -10.13 6.32 -2.91
N PHE A 102 -9.61 6.90 -1.84
CA PHE A 102 -8.19 7.03 -1.55
C PHE A 102 -7.89 6.45 -0.16
N THR A 103 -6.78 5.73 -0.07
CA THR A 103 -6.16 5.33 1.20
C THR A 103 -4.78 5.98 1.29
N ILE A 104 -4.28 6.18 2.52
CA ILE A 104 -2.91 6.62 2.74
C ILE A 104 -2.34 5.97 4.00
N ALA A 105 -1.17 5.33 3.88
CA ALA A 105 -0.54 4.55 4.94
C ALA A 105 0.98 4.74 4.95
N LYS A 106 1.59 4.73 6.15
CA LYS A 106 3.05 4.66 6.31
C LYS A 106 3.51 3.21 6.42
N LEU A 107 4.71 2.92 5.93
CA LEU A 107 5.40 1.66 6.19
C LEU A 107 6.28 1.83 7.41
N GLU A 108 5.87 1.22 8.52
CA GLU A 108 6.68 1.19 9.73
C GLU A 108 7.83 0.18 9.56
N PRO A 109 9.08 0.62 9.76
CA PRO A 109 10.23 -0.25 9.63
C PRO A 109 10.25 -1.26 10.77
N SER A 110 10.67 -2.49 10.45
CA SER A 110 10.99 -3.48 11.45
C SER A 110 12.50 -3.51 11.70
N PRO A 111 12.96 -3.68 12.95
CA PRO A 111 14.39 -3.87 13.23
C PRO A 111 14.97 -5.13 12.59
N GLN A 112 14.13 -6.05 12.10
CA GLN A 112 14.54 -7.28 11.43
C GLN A 112 14.79 -7.09 9.92
N GLY A 113 14.46 -5.92 9.35
CA GLY A 113 14.71 -5.57 7.95
C GLY A 113 13.52 -4.89 7.25
N SER A 114 13.75 -4.46 6.01
CA SER A 114 12.72 -3.79 5.20
C SER A 114 11.56 -4.73 4.82
N ALA A 115 11.83 -6.02 4.65
CA ALA A 115 10.81 -7.03 4.29
C ALA A 115 9.92 -7.49 5.46
N THR A 116 10.12 -6.95 6.67
CA THR A 116 9.39 -7.35 7.88
C THR A 116 8.60 -6.20 8.51
N GLY A 117 8.51 -5.06 7.82
CA GLY A 117 7.69 -3.92 8.26
C GLY A 117 6.18 -4.20 8.25
N SER A 118 5.43 -3.18 8.66
CA SER A 118 3.97 -3.19 8.69
C SER A 118 3.44 -1.88 8.14
N TRP A 119 2.42 -1.96 7.29
CA TRP A 119 1.68 -0.77 6.89
C TRP A 119 0.85 -0.28 8.08
N GLN A 120 0.69 1.04 8.22
CA GLN A 120 -0.17 1.67 9.21
C GLN A 120 -0.97 2.78 8.53
N SER A 121 -2.30 2.63 8.49
CA SER A 121 -3.18 3.62 7.87
C SER A 121 -3.23 4.92 8.69
N TYR A 122 -3.22 6.06 8.00
CA TYR A 122 -3.57 7.35 8.61
C TYR A 122 -5.08 7.63 8.61
N ILE A 123 -5.87 6.82 7.89
CA ILE A 123 -7.33 6.96 7.81
C ILE A 123 -7.96 5.79 8.54
N ASN A 124 -8.58 6.08 9.68
CA ASN A 124 -9.20 5.09 10.54
C ASN A 124 -10.61 5.55 10.96
N ARG A 125 -11.42 4.59 11.39
CA ARG A 125 -12.69 4.78 12.07
C ARG A 125 -12.74 3.91 13.31
N ILE A 126 -13.60 4.27 14.26
CA ILE A 126 -13.99 3.37 15.35
C ILE A 126 -15.22 2.60 14.89
N GLU A 127 -15.11 1.28 14.86
CA GLU A 127 -16.25 0.39 14.67
C GLU A 127 -16.80 0.00 16.05
N VAL A 128 -18.10 0.19 16.27
CA VAL A 128 -18.79 -0.24 17.48
C VAL A 128 -19.49 -1.57 17.18
N PRO A 129 -19.31 -2.63 18.00
CA PRO A 129 -19.95 -3.90 17.77
C PRO A 129 -21.48 -3.75 17.86
N THR A 130 -22.18 -4.19 16.82
CA THR A 130 -23.66 -4.20 16.79
C THR A 130 -24.23 -5.59 16.58
N VAL A 131 -23.39 -6.52 16.13
CA VAL A 131 -23.71 -7.93 15.91
C VAL A 131 -22.55 -8.81 16.37
N GLY A 132 -22.77 -10.12 16.42
CA GLY A 132 -21.71 -11.08 16.73
C GLY A 132 -21.36 -11.15 18.22
N THR A 133 -20.13 -11.56 18.52
CA THR A 133 -19.64 -11.86 19.87
C THR A 133 -18.69 -10.79 20.43
N GLY A 134 -18.27 -9.84 19.61
CA GLY A 134 -17.41 -8.75 20.05
C GLY A 134 -18.13 -7.80 21.00
N THR A 135 -17.38 -7.25 21.95
CA THR A 135 -17.94 -6.47 23.06
C THR A 135 -17.38 -5.05 23.17
N GLU A 136 -16.25 -4.79 22.53
CA GLU A 136 -15.56 -3.50 22.63
C GLU A 136 -15.49 -2.82 21.26
N PRO A 137 -15.57 -1.47 21.21
CA PRO A 137 -15.21 -0.71 20.03
C PRO A 137 -13.77 -0.99 19.62
N MET A 138 -13.52 -1.06 18.31
CA MET A 138 -12.20 -1.33 17.76
C MET A 138 -11.85 -0.36 16.65
N LEU A 139 -10.57 -0.04 16.53
CA LEU A 139 -10.07 0.73 15.40
C LEU A 139 -10.07 -0.12 14.11
N GLN A 140 -10.44 0.52 13.02
CA GLN A 140 -10.44 -0.11 11.71
C GLN A 140 -9.99 0.89 10.65
N ALA A 141 -8.95 0.50 9.91
CA ALA A 141 -8.46 1.31 8.80
C ALA A 141 -9.52 1.38 7.69
N THR A 142 -9.59 2.54 7.04
CA THR A 142 -10.60 2.82 6.02
C THR A 142 -10.06 3.76 4.93
N SER A 143 -10.93 4.18 4.03
CA SER A 143 -10.60 5.08 2.92
C SER A 143 -11.33 6.42 3.08
N GLU A 144 -10.85 7.42 2.36
CA GLU A 144 -11.60 8.64 2.06
C GLU A 144 -12.24 8.51 0.67
N THR A 145 -13.53 8.81 0.55
CA THR A 145 -14.20 8.96 -0.75
C THR A 145 -14.02 10.40 -1.20
N ALA A 146 -13.65 10.62 -2.46
CA ALA A 146 -13.54 11.97 -2.99
C ALA A 146 -14.90 12.69 -3.02
N THR A 147 -14.83 14.00 -2.87
CA THR A 147 -15.97 14.92 -2.92
C THR A 147 -15.74 15.94 -4.01
N GLU A 148 -16.80 16.61 -4.47
CA GLU A 148 -16.64 17.76 -5.39
C GLU A 148 -15.67 18.80 -4.81
N ASP A 149 -15.73 19.03 -3.50
CA ASP A 149 -14.72 19.80 -2.77
C ASP A 149 -13.37 19.09 -2.84
N GLY A 150 -12.38 19.75 -3.45
CA GLY A 150 -11.01 19.24 -3.57
C GLY A 150 -10.75 18.35 -4.79
N PHE A 151 -11.78 18.00 -5.57
CA PHE A 151 -11.63 17.19 -6.79
C PHE A 151 -11.66 18.05 -8.05
N THR A 152 -10.53 18.14 -8.73
CA THR A 152 -10.36 18.94 -9.95
C THR A 152 -10.16 18.02 -11.14
N ASN A 153 -10.95 18.25 -12.19
CA ASN A 153 -10.82 17.59 -13.49
C ASN A 153 -10.29 18.60 -14.51
N SER A 154 -9.16 18.29 -15.13
CA SER A 154 -8.52 19.17 -16.13
C SER A 154 -9.15 19.08 -17.52
N GLY A 155 -10.06 18.12 -17.75
CA GLY A 155 -10.74 17.91 -19.03
C GLY A 155 -9.92 17.14 -20.08
N ASP A 156 -8.76 16.60 -19.69
CA ASP A 156 -7.84 15.86 -20.56
C ASP A 156 -7.49 14.46 -20.02
N GLY A 157 -8.26 13.98 -19.05
CA GLY A 157 -8.02 12.71 -18.36
C GLY A 157 -7.06 12.83 -17.18
N THR A 158 -6.57 14.02 -16.86
CA THR A 158 -5.85 14.30 -15.61
C THR A 158 -6.76 14.89 -14.55
N TYR A 159 -6.49 14.49 -13.31
CA TYR A 159 -7.27 14.85 -12.13
C TYR A 159 -6.35 15.17 -10.97
N GLN A 160 -6.86 16.00 -10.06
CA GLN A 160 -6.25 16.25 -8.76
C GLN A 160 -7.31 16.04 -7.68
N PHE A 161 -6.95 15.38 -6.59
CA PHE A 161 -7.76 15.33 -5.38
C PHE A 161 -6.96 15.82 -4.17
N ARG A 162 -7.49 16.83 -3.48
CA ARG A 162 -7.02 17.24 -2.16
C ARG A 162 -7.88 16.57 -1.10
N MET A 163 -7.24 15.73 -0.31
CA MET A 163 -7.88 14.98 0.77
C MET A 163 -8.29 15.93 1.90
N ALA A 164 -9.48 15.72 2.46
CA ALA A 164 -9.91 16.34 3.71
C ALA A 164 -9.23 15.70 4.92
N LYS A 165 -8.82 14.42 4.82
CA LYS A 165 -8.06 13.76 5.89
C LYS A 165 -6.68 14.39 6.04
N ASN A 166 -6.30 14.60 7.29
CA ASN A 166 -5.01 15.13 7.67
C ASN A 166 -4.12 14.01 8.19
N VAL A 167 -2.90 13.86 7.67
CA VAL A 167 -1.96 12.82 8.14
C VAL A 167 -1.20 13.23 9.39
N THR A 168 -1.09 14.53 9.66
CA THR A 168 -0.34 15.10 10.78
C THR A 168 -1.18 15.25 12.06
N THR A 169 -2.51 15.24 11.92
CA THR A 169 -3.44 15.34 13.04
C THR A 169 -4.58 14.34 12.89
N GLN A 170 -4.88 13.61 13.94
CA GLN A 170 -6.03 12.71 14.01
C GLN A 170 -7.17 13.36 14.82
N PRO A 171 -8.45 13.02 14.55
CA PRO A 171 -9.52 13.32 15.48
C PRO A 171 -9.23 12.76 16.88
N ASP A 172 -9.61 13.48 17.94
CA ASP A 172 -9.25 13.13 19.33
C ASP A 172 -9.72 11.73 19.73
N ASP A 173 -10.90 11.31 19.28
CA ASP A 173 -11.45 9.99 19.55
C ASP A 173 -10.66 8.88 18.84
N ILE A 174 -10.30 9.09 17.57
CA ILE A 174 -9.43 8.19 16.80
C ILE A 174 -8.07 8.05 17.47
N GLN A 175 -7.46 9.17 17.89
CA GLN A 175 -6.16 9.14 18.56
C GLN A 175 -6.24 8.41 19.91
N ALA A 176 -7.26 8.70 20.72
CA ALA A 176 -7.46 8.03 22.00
C ALA A 176 -7.68 6.51 21.86
N GLN A 177 -8.45 6.09 20.85
CA GLN A 177 -8.63 4.66 20.56
C GLN A 177 -7.30 4.03 20.14
N ALA A 178 -6.57 4.66 19.21
CA ALA A 178 -5.27 4.17 18.76
C ALA A 178 -4.27 4.03 19.91
N ASP A 179 -4.20 5.01 20.81
CA ASP A 179 -3.35 4.96 22.00
C ASP A 179 -3.73 3.79 22.92
N SER A 180 -5.02 3.54 23.10
CA SER A 180 -5.52 2.43 23.92
C SER A 180 -5.20 1.05 23.33
N GLU A 181 -5.10 0.97 22.00
CA GLU A 181 -4.74 -0.23 21.25
C GLU A 181 -3.22 -0.34 20.99
N GLY A 182 -2.43 0.65 21.41
CA GLY A 182 -0.98 0.68 21.25
C GLY A 182 -0.50 0.96 19.83
N LEU A 183 -1.26 1.69 19.04
CA LEU A 183 -0.96 2.04 17.65
C LEU A 183 -0.36 3.44 17.52
N ASP A 184 0.70 3.57 16.71
CA ASP A 184 1.29 4.87 16.41
C ASP A 184 0.74 5.43 15.09
N LEU A 185 -0.19 6.38 15.19
CA LEU A 185 -0.73 7.10 14.02
C LEU A 185 0.06 8.37 13.66
N SER A 186 1.17 8.66 14.36
CA SER A 186 1.95 9.87 14.11
C SER A 186 2.53 9.91 12.70
N TYR A 187 2.53 11.09 12.10
CA TYR A 187 3.13 11.31 10.79
C TYR A 187 4.65 11.16 10.83
N GLN A 188 5.17 10.35 9.92
CA GLN A 188 6.61 10.08 9.78
C GLN A 188 7.05 10.39 8.35
N SER A 189 7.46 11.64 8.08
CA SER A 189 7.84 12.08 6.73
C SER A 189 9.05 11.33 6.15
N GLY A 190 9.88 10.74 7.01
CA GLY A 190 11.03 9.92 6.60
C GLY A 190 10.69 8.47 6.23
N TYR A 191 9.45 8.02 6.42
CA TYR A 191 9.03 6.66 6.12
C TYR A 191 8.42 6.60 4.72
N THR A 192 8.57 5.43 4.07
CA THR A 192 7.81 5.16 2.85
C THR A 192 6.32 5.30 3.17
N THR A 193 5.63 6.10 2.38
CA THR A 193 4.19 6.32 2.44
C THR A 193 3.59 5.81 1.14
N ARG A 194 2.45 5.14 1.23
CA ARG A 194 1.66 4.66 0.09
C ARG A 194 0.34 5.39 0.04
N VAL A 195 0.00 5.95 -1.12
CA VAL A 195 -1.39 6.23 -1.49
C VAL A 195 -1.86 5.13 -2.40
N ALA A 196 -3.08 4.63 -2.19
CA ALA A 196 -3.72 3.71 -3.12
C ALA A 196 -5.15 4.15 -3.41
N MET A 197 -5.64 3.82 -4.60
CA MET A 197 -6.98 4.23 -5.05
C MET A 197 -7.88 3.04 -5.32
N GLN A 198 -9.19 3.26 -5.25
CA GLN A 198 -10.23 2.34 -5.71
C GLN A 198 -11.22 3.12 -6.58
N PHE A 199 -11.73 2.45 -7.60
CA PHE A 199 -12.72 2.97 -8.54
C PHE A 199 -14.01 2.13 -8.46
N ASP A 200 -15.13 2.80 -8.20
CA ASP A 200 -16.49 2.26 -8.08
C ASP A 200 -17.39 2.73 -9.24
N GLY A 201 -18.66 2.36 -9.28
CA GLY A 201 -19.64 2.89 -10.25
C GLY A 201 -19.55 2.33 -11.68
N ASN A 202 -18.38 1.88 -12.12
CA ASN A 202 -18.22 1.16 -13.40
C ASN A 202 -18.43 -0.37 -13.21
N PRO A 203 -19.44 -0.97 -13.86
CA PRO A 203 -19.72 -2.41 -13.73
C PRO A 203 -18.80 -3.32 -14.57
N ASN A 204 -18.09 -2.75 -15.54
CA ASN A 204 -17.30 -3.49 -16.52
C ASN A 204 -15.84 -3.65 -16.07
N THR A 205 -15.33 -2.73 -15.26
CA THR A 205 -13.92 -2.68 -14.89
C THR A 205 -13.68 -1.85 -13.64
N THR A 206 -12.50 -2.01 -13.06
CA THR A 206 -12.01 -1.31 -11.87
C THR A 206 -10.49 -1.30 -11.91
N ALA A 207 -9.87 -0.43 -11.12
CA ALA A 207 -8.42 -0.36 -10.97
C ALA A 207 -8.06 -0.05 -9.51
N ASN A 208 -6.90 -0.53 -9.06
CA ASN A 208 -6.35 -0.19 -7.76
C ASN A 208 -4.89 0.30 -7.86
N PRO A 209 -4.64 1.47 -8.49
CA PRO A 209 -3.30 2.00 -8.58
C PRO A 209 -2.78 2.40 -7.19
N HIS A 210 -1.46 2.41 -7.04
CA HIS A 210 -0.79 2.87 -5.83
C HIS A 210 0.47 3.67 -6.18
N TYR A 211 0.93 4.47 -5.22
CA TYR A 211 2.12 5.30 -5.34
C TYR A 211 2.88 5.31 -4.02
N ASP A 212 4.14 4.88 -4.08
CA ASP A 212 5.04 4.80 -2.93
C ASP A 212 6.14 5.84 -3.03
N TRP A 213 6.32 6.62 -1.97
CA TRP A 213 7.39 7.60 -1.87
C TRP A 213 7.78 7.88 -0.43
N VAL A 214 8.93 8.54 -0.23
CA VAL A 214 9.33 9.10 1.07
C VAL A 214 9.03 10.60 1.09
N PRO A 215 8.03 11.09 1.85
CA PRO A 215 7.61 12.48 1.82
C PRO A 215 8.72 13.51 2.06
N ALA A 216 9.67 13.22 2.95
CA ALA A 216 10.77 14.13 3.29
C ALA A 216 11.78 14.34 2.14
N THR A 217 11.85 13.41 1.18
CA THR A 217 12.87 13.42 0.12
C THR A 217 12.28 13.42 -1.29
N GLY A 218 11.01 13.03 -1.45
CA GLY A 218 10.40 12.78 -2.76
C GLY A 218 10.93 11.52 -3.44
N ALA A 219 11.74 10.70 -2.76
CA ALA A 219 12.29 9.48 -3.35
C ALA A 219 11.19 8.44 -3.58
N THR A 220 11.13 7.90 -4.79
CA THR A 220 10.26 6.78 -5.20
C THR A 220 11.03 5.49 -5.48
N SER A 221 12.37 5.56 -5.42
CA SER A 221 13.28 4.44 -5.69
C SER A 221 14.33 4.35 -4.60
N GLY A 222 14.81 3.13 -4.30
CA GLY A 222 15.76 2.91 -3.20
C GLY A 222 15.15 3.16 -1.83
N ILE A 223 13.82 3.10 -1.73
CA ILE A 223 13.05 3.27 -0.49
C ILE A 223 12.71 1.90 0.11
N ALA A 224 12.29 1.88 1.38
CA ALA A 224 11.79 0.65 1.99
C ALA A 224 10.47 0.25 1.33
N THR A 225 10.28 -1.04 1.04
CA THR A 225 9.04 -1.58 0.48
C THR A 225 8.61 -2.83 1.25
N MET A 226 7.31 -3.14 1.19
CA MET A 226 6.74 -4.35 1.79
C MET A 226 5.82 -5.06 0.79
N ASP A 227 6.42 -5.53 -0.30
CA ASP A 227 5.74 -6.32 -1.33
C ASP A 227 6.06 -7.81 -1.12
N ILE A 228 5.42 -8.40 -0.12
CA ILE A 228 5.64 -9.80 0.28
C ILE A 228 4.94 -10.77 -0.69
N SER A 229 3.71 -10.46 -1.07
CA SER A 229 2.86 -11.32 -1.89
C SER A 229 2.38 -10.56 -3.13
N ALA A 230 2.62 -11.14 -4.30
CA ALA A 230 2.09 -10.61 -5.55
C ALA A 230 0.62 -11.02 -5.77
N THR A 231 -0.21 -10.12 -6.31
CA THR A 231 -1.61 -10.41 -6.70
C THR A 231 -1.72 -11.62 -7.63
N ALA A 232 -0.74 -11.81 -8.52
CA ALA A 232 -0.67 -12.97 -9.41
C ALA A 232 -0.64 -14.32 -8.67
N ASN A 233 -0.13 -14.38 -7.43
CA ASN A 233 -0.17 -15.61 -6.63
C ASN A 233 -1.61 -15.94 -6.21
N CYS A 234 -2.40 -14.93 -5.87
CA CYS A 234 -3.81 -15.07 -5.53
C CYS A 234 -4.64 -15.48 -6.76
N ASN A 235 -4.37 -14.86 -7.90
CA ASN A 235 -5.10 -15.12 -9.15
C ASN A 235 -4.83 -16.51 -9.75
N ARG A 236 -3.92 -17.32 -9.19
CA ARG A 236 -3.83 -18.74 -9.54
C ARG A 236 -5.10 -19.51 -9.18
N CYS A 237 -5.87 -19.02 -8.20
CA CYS A 237 -7.14 -19.62 -7.78
C CYS A 237 -8.31 -18.62 -7.83
N HIS A 238 -8.06 -17.32 -7.67
CA HIS A 238 -9.07 -16.27 -7.69
C HIS A 238 -8.87 -15.39 -8.93
N ASP A 239 -9.27 -15.81 -10.13
CA ASP A 239 -8.98 -15.03 -11.36
C ASP A 239 -10.23 -14.32 -11.93
N PRO A 240 -10.36 -12.99 -11.81
CA PRO A 240 -9.53 -12.09 -11.00
C PRO A 240 -9.96 -12.09 -9.52
N LEU A 241 -9.02 -11.77 -8.62
CA LEU A 241 -9.32 -11.56 -7.22
C LEU A 241 -10.25 -10.35 -7.13
N GLY A 242 -11.32 -10.47 -6.35
CA GLY A 242 -12.30 -9.40 -6.19
C GLY A 242 -13.06 -9.55 -4.89
N ILE A 243 -12.76 -8.69 -3.91
CA ILE A 243 -13.42 -8.68 -2.59
C ILE A 243 -14.14 -7.33 -2.40
N HIS A 244 -15.03 -7.26 -1.41
CA HIS A 244 -15.80 -6.06 -1.07
C HIS A 244 -16.60 -5.49 -2.26
N GLY A 245 -17.35 -6.36 -2.94
CA GLY A 245 -18.11 -5.98 -4.15
C GLY A 245 -17.34 -6.16 -5.46
N GLY A 246 -16.08 -6.61 -5.41
CA GLY A 246 -15.30 -6.98 -6.59
C GLY A 246 -14.29 -5.92 -7.05
N ASN A 247 -14.33 -4.72 -6.46
CA ASN A 247 -13.50 -3.58 -6.85
C ASN A 247 -12.14 -3.54 -6.15
N ARG A 248 -11.89 -4.44 -5.19
CA ARG A 248 -10.60 -4.58 -4.50
C ARG A 248 -9.92 -5.85 -4.98
N ARG A 249 -8.89 -5.67 -5.80
CA ARG A 249 -8.21 -6.71 -6.57
C ARG A 249 -6.72 -6.79 -6.31
N GLU A 250 -6.06 -5.68 -5.98
CA GLU A 250 -4.61 -5.63 -5.81
C GLU A 250 -4.18 -5.74 -4.34
N VAL A 251 -3.18 -6.59 -4.06
CA VAL A 251 -2.62 -6.76 -2.71
C VAL A 251 -2.12 -5.44 -2.13
N GLN A 252 -1.52 -4.61 -2.98
CA GLN A 252 -0.99 -3.29 -2.60
C GLN A 252 -2.07 -2.34 -2.06
N TYR A 253 -3.32 -2.50 -2.50
CA TYR A 253 -4.46 -1.79 -1.94
C TYR A 253 -4.93 -2.43 -0.64
N CYS A 254 -5.08 -3.76 -0.62
CA CYS A 254 -5.57 -4.50 0.56
C CYS A 254 -4.78 -4.15 1.84
N VAL A 255 -3.45 -4.12 1.76
CA VAL A 255 -2.58 -3.87 2.92
C VAL A 255 -2.68 -2.46 3.50
N THR A 256 -3.31 -1.51 2.77
CA THR A 256 -3.56 -0.17 3.30
C THR A 256 -4.70 -0.14 4.33
N CYS A 257 -5.60 -1.14 4.31
CA CYS A 257 -6.68 -1.30 5.29
C CYS A 257 -6.50 -2.54 6.19
N HIS A 258 -5.96 -3.61 5.61
CA HIS A 258 -5.69 -4.87 6.32
C HIS A 258 -4.28 -4.82 6.92
N ASN A 259 -4.08 -3.90 7.86
CA ASN A 259 -2.84 -3.68 8.60
C ASN A 259 -3.00 -4.03 10.09
N PRO A 260 -1.87 -4.14 10.84
CA PRO A 260 -1.92 -4.24 12.28
C PRO A 260 -2.77 -3.12 12.91
N GLY A 261 -3.52 -3.47 13.95
CA GLY A 261 -4.48 -2.57 14.60
C GLY A 261 -5.87 -2.55 13.96
N SER A 262 -6.00 -2.91 12.68
CA SER A 262 -7.31 -3.02 12.05
C SER A 262 -8.04 -4.29 12.51
N THR A 263 -9.20 -4.12 13.14
CA THR A 263 -9.96 -5.19 13.78
C THR A 263 -11.44 -5.10 13.43
N ASP A 264 -12.10 -6.25 13.25
CA ASP A 264 -13.57 -6.33 13.16
C ASP A 264 -14.15 -6.30 14.57
N ALA A 265 -14.81 -5.21 14.92
CA ALA A 265 -15.36 -5.03 16.27
C ALA A 265 -16.43 -6.09 16.59
N ASN A 266 -17.17 -6.59 15.59
CA ASN A 266 -18.29 -7.52 15.80
C ASN A 266 -17.83 -8.93 16.21
N SER A 267 -16.57 -9.29 15.93
CA SER A 267 -16.01 -10.58 16.35
C SER A 267 -14.79 -10.45 17.26
N GLY A 268 -14.16 -9.27 17.32
CA GLY A 268 -12.87 -9.05 17.97
C GLY A 268 -11.69 -9.66 17.21
N ASN A 269 -11.90 -10.18 15.99
CA ASN A 269 -10.82 -10.70 15.18
C ASN A 269 -10.07 -9.57 14.48
N THR A 270 -8.74 -9.62 14.56
CA THR A 270 -7.91 -8.79 13.68
C THR A 270 -8.20 -9.10 12.21
N VAL A 271 -8.20 -8.05 11.40
CA VAL A 271 -8.25 -8.12 9.94
C VAL A 271 -6.89 -7.77 9.32
N ASP A 272 -5.79 -7.79 10.08
CA ASP A 272 -4.43 -7.70 9.53
C ASP A 272 -4.25 -8.77 8.44
N MET A 273 -3.80 -8.36 7.26
CA MET A 273 -3.68 -9.20 6.07
C MET A 273 -2.90 -10.48 6.36
N LYS A 274 -1.82 -10.39 7.14
CA LYS A 274 -0.96 -11.53 7.50
C LYS A 274 -1.75 -12.58 8.29
N VAL A 275 -2.58 -12.16 9.24
CA VAL A 275 -3.34 -13.09 10.08
C VAL A 275 -4.60 -13.56 9.35
N MET A 276 -5.36 -12.62 8.81
CA MET A 276 -6.65 -12.88 8.17
C MET A 276 -6.53 -13.89 7.03
N VAL A 277 -5.58 -13.68 6.11
CA VAL A 277 -5.40 -14.55 4.94
C VAL A 277 -5.02 -15.96 5.35
N HIS A 278 -4.09 -16.13 6.28
CA HIS A 278 -3.74 -17.45 6.79
C HIS A 278 -4.92 -18.14 7.45
N LYS A 279 -5.71 -17.40 8.25
CA LYS A 279 -6.87 -17.98 8.91
C LYS A 279 -7.93 -18.45 7.91
N ILE A 280 -8.22 -17.65 6.87
CA ILE A 280 -9.19 -18.01 5.83
C ILE A 280 -8.77 -19.28 5.08
N HIS A 281 -7.50 -19.38 4.68
CA HIS A 281 -7.04 -20.51 3.85
C HIS A 281 -6.77 -21.78 4.64
N MET A 282 -6.39 -21.67 5.92
CA MET A 282 -6.18 -22.84 6.79
C MET A 282 -7.51 -23.38 7.35
N GLY A 283 -8.54 -22.53 7.46
CA GLY A 283 -9.88 -22.91 7.88
C GLY A 283 -9.90 -23.49 9.29
N ALA A 284 -10.59 -24.61 9.48
CA ALA A 284 -10.71 -25.27 10.78
C ALA A 284 -9.40 -25.93 11.29
N ASN A 285 -8.32 -25.89 10.51
CA ASN A 285 -7.05 -26.55 10.84
C ASN A 285 -5.98 -25.59 11.43
N LEU A 286 -6.40 -24.39 11.87
CA LEU A 286 -5.54 -23.45 12.62
C LEU A 286 -5.24 -23.91 14.04
#